data_AF-A0A098SD49-F1
#
_entry.id   AF-A0A098SD49-F1
#
_cell.length_a   1.000
_cell.length_b   1.000
_cell.length_c   1.000
_cell.angle_alpha   90.00
_cell.angle_beta   90.00
_cell.angle_gamma   90.00
#
_symmetry.space_group_name_H-M   'P 1'
#
loop_
_entity.id
_entity.type
_entity.pdbx_description
1 polymer ?
#
loop_
_entity_poly.entity_id
_entity_poly.type
_entity_poly.pdbx_seq_one_letter_code
_entity_poly.pdbx_strand_id
1 'polypeptide(L)'
;MKHWLHQILLPVFLLTLYNGNTQEHDYGWIIGYNSESAPGYEGMILDFNNSPMQVKDYAINANLFISSACIADEDGNPLFYTNGCSVFTSTGAVMENGDSLNFGAVYEEHCEGVRFSYTAGRQSSLILPMPGSDSLYYLFHKRIIYQEEPVFDVITDRILYSVVDMSANQGLGRVVEKNVALFEEPTVGGQLTAVKHANGEDWWIVNALDQSPEYAFFLLDNTGAAFSHIDSMGLPASYSGSRGGQASFSPDGRYYARYSADGLFLMEFDRQAGALSAFQHIPIPDVHARGGVAFSPSSELCYVSAFDTIMQFDLMAPDIEASGVVVAVYDGFLDNYAITFGNLQLGPDCKIYSNVFATVPYLHVIHQPNERGTTCQVEQRGLQLPHRLASTLPHFPNYRLGPLIPGEAPPPPCETVVSTPTVPPQAGAGFSLYPNPASGLTTVEFSTPLSGRANVTLYSLQSQPVLQQTAGEGAQHVLLETAALPGGTYFCRVTGVDGITGVKKLVKL
;
A
#
# COMPACT_ATOMS: atom_id res chain seq x y z
N MET A 1 60.39 17.31 -35.75
CA MET A 1 59.37 18.16 -35.10
C MET A 1 58.33 17.24 -34.50
N LYS A 2 58.14 17.37 -33.18
CA LYS A 2 57.21 16.59 -32.35
C LYS A 2 55.77 16.94 -32.69
N HIS A 3 54.90 15.97 -32.93
CA HIS A 3 53.48 16.10 -32.57
C HIS A 3 53.01 14.78 -31.96
N TRP A 4 52.69 14.88 -30.67
CA TRP A 4 52.21 13.81 -29.82
C TRP A 4 50.71 13.60 -30.03
N LEU A 5 50.31 12.33 -30.18
CA LEU A 5 48.93 11.89 -29.96
C LEU A 5 48.52 12.25 -28.52
N HIS A 6 47.33 12.80 -28.34
CA HIS A 6 46.60 12.72 -27.08
C HIS A 6 45.29 11.98 -27.38
N GLN A 7 45.27 10.69 -27.11
CA GLN A 7 44.05 9.94 -26.94
C GLN A 7 43.46 10.32 -25.58
N ILE A 8 42.33 11.03 -25.59
CA ILE A 8 41.53 11.29 -24.40
C ILE A 8 40.68 10.03 -24.20
N LEU A 9 41.10 9.18 -23.26
CA LEU A 9 40.26 8.12 -22.70
C LEU A 9 39.26 8.78 -21.75
N LEU A 10 38.01 8.91 -22.20
CA LEU A 10 36.87 9.25 -21.34
C LEU A 10 36.60 8.04 -20.43
N PRO A 11 36.63 8.17 -19.09
CA PRO A 11 36.10 7.11 -18.25
C PRO A 11 34.58 7.15 -18.37
N VAL A 12 34.01 6.14 -19.03
CA VAL A 12 32.58 5.85 -18.95
C VAL A 12 32.30 5.44 -17.50
N PHE A 13 31.77 6.38 -16.73
CA PHE A 13 31.20 6.09 -15.42
C PHE A 13 29.94 5.27 -15.67
N LEU A 14 30.03 3.95 -15.51
CA LEU A 14 28.85 3.11 -15.34
C LEU A 14 28.18 3.55 -14.04
N LEU A 15 27.16 4.40 -14.17
CA LEU A 15 26.12 4.53 -13.16
C LEU A 15 25.45 3.15 -13.06
N THR A 16 25.91 2.34 -12.12
CA THR A 16 25.06 1.28 -11.57
C THR A 16 23.85 1.97 -10.96
N LEU A 17 22.75 1.97 -11.71
CA LEU A 17 21.42 2.22 -11.17
C LEU A 17 21.23 1.16 -10.08
N TYR A 18 21.35 1.57 -8.82
CA TYR A 18 20.84 0.78 -7.72
C TYR A 18 19.32 0.92 -7.82
N ASN A 19 18.63 -0.17 -8.15
CA ASN A 19 17.21 -0.28 -7.85
C ASN A 19 17.11 -0.17 -6.33
N GLY A 20 16.54 0.93 -5.83
CA GLY A 20 15.94 0.88 -4.51
C GLY A 20 14.82 -0.14 -4.59
N ASN A 21 14.60 -0.92 -3.53
CA ASN A 21 13.39 -1.74 -3.46
C ASN A 21 12.21 -0.78 -3.33
N THR A 22 11.63 -0.44 -4.47
CA THR A 22 10.35 0.24 -4.56
C THR A 22 9.27 -0.75 -4.13
N GLN A 23 8.20 -0.29 -3.49
CA GLN A 23 7.09 -1.15 -3.05
C GLN A 23 5.86 -0.78 -3.86
N GLU A 24 5.91 -1.09 -5.16
CA GLU A 24 4.97 -0.64 -6.21
C GLU A 24 3.82 -1.63 -6.47
N HIS A 25 3.49 -2.45 -5.48
CA HIS A 25 2.44 -3.47 -5.55
C HIS A 25 1.05 -2.98 -5.99
N ASP A 26 0.77 -1.68 -5.83
CA ASP A 26 -0.47 -0.99 -6.23
C ASP A 26 -0.32 -0.08 -7.46
N TYR A 27 0.74 -0.24 -8.27
CA TYR A 27 1.00 0.64 -9.43
C TYR A 27 0.26 0.22 -10.71
N GLY A 28 -0.33 -0.98 -10.73
CA GLY A 28 -1.10 -1.50 -11.87
C GLY A 28 -2.53 -1.86 -11.48
N TRP A 29 -3.48 -0.93 -11.65
CA TRP A 29 -4.88 -1.19 -11.31
C TRP A 29 -5.60 -1.83 -12.48
N ILE A 30 -5.63 -3.16 -12.50
CA ILE A 30 -6.36 -3.93 -13.52
C ILE A 30 -7.86 -3.84 -13.23
N ILE A 31 -8.61 -3.35 -14.22
CA ILE A 31 -10.06 -3.12 -14.12
C ILE A 31 -10.76 -3.45 -15.44
N GLY A 32 -12.10 -3.55 -15.41
CA GLY A 32 -12.94 -3.71 -16.60
C GLY A 32 -13.46 -5.13 -16.80
N TYR A 33 -13.62 -5.51 -18.06
CA TYR A 33 -14.36 -6.70 -18.48
C TYR A 33 -13.47 -7.69 -19.21
N ASN A 34 -13.99 -8.91 -19.40
CA ASN A 34 -13.35 -9.88 -20.29
C ASN A 34 -13.20 -9.22 -21.68
N SER A 35 -11.98 -9.20 -22.21
CA SER A 35 -11.62 -8.53 -23.47
C SER A 35 -12.20 -9.22 -24.71
N GLU A 36 -12.80 -10.40 -24.56
CA GLU A 36 -13.61 -11.06 -25.59
C GLU A 36 -15.10 -10.62 -25.54
N SER A 37 -15.48 -9.70 -24.66
CA SER A 37 -16.85 -9.18 -24.58
C SER A 37 -17.17 -8.24 -25.76
N ALA A 38 -18.39 -7.70 -25.77
CA ALA A 38 -18.81 -6.77 -26.81
C ALA A 38 -17.93 -5.49 -26.83
N PRO A 39 -17.73 -4.85 -27.99
CA PRO A 39 -16.94 -3.61 -28.08
C PRO A 39 -17.38 -2.54 -27.08
N GLY A 40 -16.41 -1.94 -26.38
CA GLY A 40 -16.63 -0.98 -25.28
C GLY A 40 -16.74 -1.62 -23.89
N TYR A 41 -16.61 -2.94 -23.80
CA TYR A 41 -16.46 -3.74 -22.58
C TYR A 41 -15.18 -4.57 -22.64
N GLU A 42 -14.04 -3.94 -22.39
CA GLU A 42 -12.73 -4.59 -22.42
C GLU A 42 -11.97 -4.40 -21.11
N GLY A 43 -10.85 -5.11 -20.98
CA GLY A 43 -9.92 -4.93 -19.87
C GLY A 43 -9.05 -3.71 -20.07
N MET A 44 -8.70 -3.05 -18.98
CA MET A 44 -7.81 -1.91 -18.97
C MET A 44 -7.00 -1.85 -17.68
N ILE A 45 -5.97 -1.02 -17.68
CA ILE A 45 -5.11 -0.79 -16.53
C ILE A 45 -4.93 0.72 -16.32
N LEU A 46 -5.03 1.18 -15.07
CA LEU A 46 -4.46 2.47 -14.66
C LEU A 46 -3.03 2.18 -14.21
N ASP A 47 -2.08 2.71 -14.97
CA ASP A 47 -0.64 2.50 -14.83
C ASP A 47 0.02 3.72 -14.21
N PHE A 48 0.44 3.57 -12.95
CA PHE A 48 1.07 4.60 -12.13
C PHE A 48 2.61 4.61 -12.24
N ASN A 49 3.21 3.73 -13.04
CA ASN A 49 4.67 3.73 -13.27
C ASN A 49 5.17 4.99 -13.99
N ASN A 50 4.25 5.81 -14.51
CA ASN A 50 4.54 7.08 -15.17
C ASN A 50 3.74 8.21 -14.51
N SER A 51 4.32 9.41 -14.52
CA SER A 51 3.64 10.63 -14.08
C SER A 51 3.46 11.60 -15.26
N PRO A 52 2.22 11.97 -15.64
CA PRO A 52 0.96 11.54 -15.03
C PRO A 52 0.64 10.05 -15.31
N MET A 53 -0.18 9.47 -14.44
CA MET A 53 -0.73 8.11 -14.60
C MET A 53 -1.42 7.96 -15.96
N GLN A 54 -1.29 6.78 -16.56
CA GLN A 54 -1.83 6.48 -17.87
C GLN A 54 -2.92 5.41 -17.79
N VAL A 55 -3.99 5.58 -18.55
CA VAL A 55 -4.99 4.51 -18.77
C VAL A 55 -4.65 3.81 -20.08
N LYS A 56 -4.49 2.48 -20.05
CA LYS A 56 -4.12 1.67 -21.21
C LYS A 56 -5.07 0.49 -21.36
N ASP A 57 -5.28 0.06 -22.59
CA ASP A 57 -5.89 -1.25 -22.85
C ASP A 57 -5.02 -2.34 -22.22
N TYR A 58 -5.66 -3.29 -21.55
CA TYR A 58 -4.99 -4.40 -20.90
C TYR A 58 -5.87 -5.64 -21.01
N ALA A 59 -5.47 -6.57 -21.89
CA ALA A 59 -6.28 -7.75 -22.16
C ALA A 59 -6.43 -8.61 -20.90
N ILE A 60 -7.67 -8.82 -20.46
CA ILE A 60 -8.03 -9.73 -19.37
C ILE A 60 -9.09 -10.71 -19.85
N ASN A 61 -9.05 -11.93 -19.34
CA ASN A 61 -10.06 -12.96 -19.64
C ASN A 61 -11.04 -13.18 -18.48
N ALA A 62 -11.39 -12.12 -17.77
CA ALA A 62 -12.33 -12.15 -16.65
C ALA A 62 -13.15 -10.87 -16.58
N ASN A 63 -14.41 -10.99 -16.17
CA ASN A 63 -15.20 -9.82 -15.80
C ASN A 63 -14.88 -9.43 -14.36
N LEU A 64 -14.32 -8.24 -14.15
CA LEU A 64 -13.99 -7.70 -12.83
C LEU A 64 -15.17 -6.84 -12.36
N PHE A 65 -16.11 -7.48 -11.65
CA PHE A 65 -17.21 -6.79 -10.99
C PHE A 65 -16.86 -6.54 -9.51
N ILE A 66 -17.42 -7.29 -8.57
CA ILE A 66 -17.45 -6.84 -7.17
C ILE A 66 -16.29 -7.44 -6.35
N SER A 67 -16.04 -8.75 -6.45
CA SER A 67 -15.01 -9.47 -5.69
C SER A 67 -13.64 -9.50 -6.39
N SER A 68 -13.15 -8.36 -6.88
CA SER A 68 -11.89 -8.31 -7.63
C SER A 68 -10.70 -7.83 -6.79
N ALA A 69 -9.52 -8.36 -7.07
CA ALA A 69 -8.24 -7.84 -6.60
C ALA A 69 -7.15 -8.07 -7.67
N CYS A 70 -6.11 -7.25 -7.66
CA CYS A 70 -4.92 -7.42 -8.49
C CYS A 70 -3.68 -6.98 -7.71
N ILE A 71 -2.50 -7.37 -8.18
CA ILE A 71 -1.24 -6.97 -7.57
C ILE A 71 -0.14 -6.86 -8.63
N ALA A 72 0.75 -5.90 -8.45
CA ALA A 72 2.01 -5.78 -9.17
C ALA A 72 3.19 -6.26 -8.30
N ASP A 73 4.36 -6.46 -8.89
CA ASP A 73 5.59 -6.68 -8.14
C ASP A 73 6.11 -5.37 -7.52
N GLU A 74 7.27 -5.48 -6.85
CA GLU A 74 7.97 -4.35 -6.23
C GLU A 74 8.37 -3.26 -7.24
N ASP A 75 8.51 -3.61 -8.52
CA ASP A 75 8.86 -2.72 -9.64
C ASP A 75 7.63 -2.27 -10.44
N GLY A 76 6.41 -2.52 -9.94
CA GLY A 76 5.16 -2.04 -10.52
C GLY A 76 4.68 -2.81 -11.75
N ASN A 77 5.26 -3.98 -12.05
CA ASN A 77 4.80 -4.86 -13.13
C ASN A 77 3.64 -5.75 -12.65
N PRO A 78 2.50 -5.81 -13.38
CA PRO A 78 1.38 -6.67 -12.99
C PRO A 78 1.77 -8.15 -12.90
N LEU A 79 1.41 -8.82 -11.79
CA LEU A 79 1.69 -10.23 -11.56
C LEU A 79 0.47 -11.11 -11.83
N PHE A 80 -0.63 -10.86 -11.13
CA PHE A 80 -1.85 -11.63 -11.24
C PHE A 80 -3.06 -10.84 -10.73
N TYR A 81 -4.25 -11.33 -11.06
CA TYR A 81 -5.52 -10.75 -10.63
C TYR A 81 -6.59 -11.82 -10.42
N THR A 82 -7.69 -11.45 -9.80
CA THR A 82 -8.81 -12.34 -9.51
C THR A 82 -10.13 -11.63 -9.69
N ASN A 83 -11.16 -12.37 -10.11
CA ASN A 83 -12.56 -11.95 -10.06
C ASN A 83 -13.32 -12.65 -8.91
N GLY A 84 -12.59 -13.26 -7.97
CA GLY A 84 -13.13 -14.02 -6.84
C GLY A 84 -13.57 -15.45 -7.18
N CYS A 85 -13.69 -15.79 -8.47
CA CYS A 85 -13.96 -17.16 -8.94
C CYS A 85 -12.67 -17.88 -9.34
N SER A 86 -11.71 -17.16 -9.93
CA SER A 86 -10.44 -17.72 -10.38
C SER A 86 -9.31 -16.71 -10.25
N VAL A 87 -8.09 -17.22 -10.07
CA VAL A 87 -6.84 -16.46 -10.15
C VAL A 87 -6.31 -16.54 -11.58
N PHE A 88 -6.01 -15.39 -12.17
CA PHE A 88 -5.49 -15.24 -13.51
C PHE A 88 -4.09 -14.67 -13.45
N THR A 89 -3.19 -15.20 -14.27
CA THR A 89 -1.86 -14.63 -14.50
C THR A 89 -1.98 -13.25 -15.18
N SER A 90 -0.91 -12.46 -15.18
CA SER A 90 -0.85 -11.19 -15.92
C SER A 90 -1.17 -11.32 -17.41
N THR A 91 -0.94 -12.50 -18.01
CA THR A 91 -1.28 -12.80 -19.42
C THR A 91 -2.77 -13.07 -19.68
N GLY A 92 -3.58 -13.11 -18.63
CA GLY A 92 -5.00 -13.43 -18.71
C GLY A 92 -5.33 -14.93 -18.71
N ALA A 93 -4.34 -15.82 -18.71
CA ALA A 93 -4.59 -17.24 -18.51
C ALA A 93 -4.97 -17.54 -17.05
N VAL A 94 -5.87 -18.50 -16.80
CA VAL A 94 -6.11 -19.02 -15.46
C VAL A 94 -4.81 -19.61 -14.91
N MET A 95 -4.39 -19.14 -13.74
CA MET A 95 -3.17 -19.60 -13.07
C MET A 95 -3.27 -21.09 -12.73
N GLU A 96 -2.14 -21.81 -12.69
CA GLU A 96 -2.14 -23.22 -12.30
C GLU A 96 -2.79 -23.40 -10.92
N ASN A 97 -3.80 -24.29 -10.84
CA ASN A 97 -4.65 -24.50 -9.65
C ASN A 97 -5.44 -23.25 -9.19
N GLY A 98 -5.51 -22.20 -10.03
CA GLY A 98 -6.19 -20.93 -9.75
C GLY A 98 -7.68 -20.95 -10.03
N ASP A 99 -8.25 -22.00 -10.58
CA ASP A 99 -9.69 -22.16 -10.78
C ASP A 99 -10.42 -22.42 -9.45
N SER A 100 -11.75 -22.27 -9.43
CA SER A 100 -12.61 -22.75 -8.33
C SER A 100 -12.32 -22.14 -6.95
N LEU A 101 -12.01 -20.83 -6.89
CA LEU A 101 -12.03 -20.08 -5.64
C LEU A 101 -13.46 -20.03 -5.09
N ASN A 102 -13.62 -20.10 -3.76
CA ASN A 102 -14.93 -20.06 -3.10
C ASN A 102 -15.94 -21.14 -3.56
N PHE A 103 -15.44 -22.32 -3.95
CA PHE A 103 -16.29 -23.40 -4.47
C PHE A 103 -17.47 -23.74 -3.53
N GLY A 104 -18.65 -23.92 -4.13
CA GLY A 104 -19.93 -24.14 -3.44
C GLY A 104 -21.11 -23.61 -4.28
N ALA A 105 -22.32 -23.60 -3.70
CA ALA A 105 -23.55 -23.25 -4.42
C ALA A 105 -23.50 -21.87 -5.12
N VAL A 106 -22.95 -20.85 -4.45
CA VAL A 106 -22.79 -19.52 -5.05
C VAL A 106 -21.78 -19.55 -6.21
N TYR A 107 -20.69 -20.31 -6.08
CA TYR A 107 -19.73 -20.46 -7.18
C TYR A 107 -20.38 -21.12 -8.39
N GLU A 108 -21.12 -22.21 -8.19
CA GLU A 108 -21.79 -22.93 -9.28
C GLU A 108 -22.78 -22.03 -10.04
N GLU A 109 -23.48 -21.13 -9.32
CA GLU A 109 -24.44 -20.21 -9.93
C GLU A 109 -23.79 -19.01 -10.63
N HIS A 110 -22.76 -18.41 -10.03
CA HIS A 110 -22.21 -17.12 -10.50
C HIS A 110 -20.91 -17.24 -11.29
N CYS A 111 -20.11 -18.28 -11.07
CA CYS A 111 -18.79 -18.42 -11.68
C CYS A 111 -18.78 -19.29 -12.96
N GLU A 112 -19.77 -20.17 -13.15
CA GLU A 112 -19.83 -21.02 -14.33
C GLU A 112 -20.05 -20.22 -15.63
N GLY A 113 -19.27 -20.53 -16.66
CA GLY A 113 -19.39 -19.93 -17.99
C GLY A 113 -18.76 -18.55 -18.17
N VAL A 114 -17.89 -18.09 -17.25
CA VAL A 114 -17.13 -16.82 -17.32
C VAL A 114 -18.02 -15.57 -17.48
N ARG A 115 -19.32 -15.68 -17.17
CA ARG A 115 -20.27 -14.58 -17.40
C ARG A 115 -20.20 -13.54 -16.29
N PHE A 116 -19.97 -13.96 -15.05
CA PHE A 116 -19.93 -13.07 -13.89
C PHE A 116 -18.65 -13.24 -13.06
N SER A 117 -18.54 -12.44 -12.00
CA SER A 117 -17.52 -12.58 -10.95
C SER A 117 -18.15 -13.24 -9.73
N TYR A 118 -17.34 -13.58 -8.73
CA TYR A 118 -17.89 -13.91 -7.43
C TYR A 118 -18.60 -12.68 -6.85
N THR A 119 -19.62 -12.93 -6.04
CA THR A 119 -20.60 -11.91 -5.61
C THR A 119 -20.54 -11.62 -4.11
N ALA A 120 -19.43 -11.98 -3.45
CA ALA A 120 -19.10 -11.39 -2.17
C ALA A 120 -18.91 -9.87 -2.37
N GLY A 121 -19.43 -9.05 -1.46
CA GLY A 121 -19.54 -7.60 -1.66
C GLY A 121 -18.20 -6.88 -1.88
N ARG A 122 -18.27 -5.56 -2.05
CA ARG A 122 -17.07 -4.74 -2.36
C ARG A 122 -16.01 -4.89 -1.26
N GLN A 123 -14.72 -4.88 -1.61
CA GLN A 123 -13.63 -5.20 -0.69
C GLN A 123 -13.81 -6.58 -0.02
N SER A 124 -14.14 -7.61 -0.81
CA SER A 124 -14.16 -9.01 -0.36
C SER A 124 -12.91 -9.80 -0.75
N SER A 125 -11.97 -9.18 -1.47
CA SER A 125 -10.73 -9.80 -1.91
C SER A 125 -9.58 -8.85 -1.67
N LEU A 126 -8.47 -9.37 -1.14
CA LEU A 126 -7.29 -8.60 -0.76
C LEU A 126 -6.04 -9.45 -1.01
N ILE A 127 -5.03 -8.88 -1.67
CA ILE A 127 -3.76 -9.56 -1.93
C ILE A 127 -2.66 -8.87 -1.12
N LEU A 128 -1.92 -9.63 -0.32
CA LEU A 128 -0.78 -9.15 0.45
C LEU A 128 0.46 -10.01 0.14
N PRO A 129 1.65 -9.41 -0.07
CA PRO A 129 2.89 -10.17 -0.09
C PRO A 129 3.15 -10.77 1.29
N MET A 130 3.64 -12.01 1.32
CA MET A 130 4.03 -12.68 2.57
C MET A 130 5.33 -12.04 3.10
N PRO A 131 5.35 -11.55 4.36
CA PRO A 131 6.57 -11.03 4.95
C PRO A 131 7.73 -12.03 4.88
N GLY A 132 8.91 -11.58 4.47
CA GLY A 132 10.09 -12.42 4.34
C GLY A 132 10.12 -13.36 3.12
N SER A 133 9.20 -13.20 2.16
CA SER A 133 9.21 -13.94 0.88
C SER A 133 9.10 -13.00 -0.31
N ASP A 134 9.97 -13.21 -1.31
CA ASP A 134 9.95 -12.44 -2.56
C ASP A 134 8.99 -13.02 -3.62
N SER A 135 8.32 -14.15 -3.32
CA SER A 135 7.49 -14.87 -4.30
C SER A 135 6.14 -15.34 -3.79
N LEU A 136 5.89 -15.34 -2.48
CA LEU A 136 4.63 -15.80 -1.90
C LEU A 136 3.68 -14.63 -1.64
N TYR A 137 2.44 -14.80 -2.09
CA TYR A 137 1.36 -13.84 -1.90
C TYR A 137 0.14 -14.54 -1.29
N TYR A 138 -0.46 -13.92 -0.29
CA TYR A 138 -1.73 -14.35 0.27
C TYR A 138 -2.87 -13.60 -0.41
N LEU A 139 -3.77 -14.36 -1.03
CA LEU A 139 -5.07 -13.88 -1.48
C LEU A 139 -6.11 -14.20 -0.40
N PHE A 140 -6.52 -13.19 0.36
CA PHE A 140 -7.67 -13.29 1.26
C PHE A 140 -8.94 -13.05 0.49
N HIS A 141 -9.96 -13.87 0.74
CA HIS A 141 -11.24 -13.74 0.07
C HIS A 141 -12.38 -14.22 0.96
N LYS A 142 -13.56 -13.63 0.76
CA LYS A 142 -14.73 -13.93 1.58
C LYS A 142 -15.66 -14.87 0.84
N ARG A 143 -16.23 -15.84 1.55
CA ARG A 143 -17.24 -16.75 0.98
C ARG A 143 -18.63 -16.36 1.45
N ILE A 144 -19.58 -16.35 0.52
CA ILE A 144 -21.00 -16.22 0.84
C ILE A 144 -21.72 -17.55 0.60
N ILE A 145 -22.80 -17.76 1.35
CA ILE A 145 -23.70 -18.92 1.20
C ILE A 145 -25.16 -18.49 1.17
N TYR A 146 -25.99 -19.34 0.57
CA TYR A 146 -27.44 -19.28 0.72
C TYR A 146 -27.80 -20.02 2.01
N GLN A 147 -28.20 -19.28 3.03
CA GLN A 147 -28.76 -19.84 4.25
C GLN A 147 -30.26 -19.98 4.06
N GLU A 148 -30.80 -21.21 4.00
CA GLU A 148 -32.24 -21.42 3.74
C GLU A 148 -33.09 -21.32 5.02
N GLU A 149 -32.56 -21.73 6.17
CA GLU A 149 -33.31 -21.86 7.43
C GLU A 149 -32.68 -21.01 8.56
N PRO A 150 -33.50 -20.45 9.48
CA PRO A 150 -34.97 -20.47 9.51
C PRO A 150 -35.62 -19.48 8.52
N VAL A 151 -34.82 -18.63 7.86
CA VAL A 151 -35.24 -17.67 6.84
C VAL A 151 -34.16 -17.62 5.78
N PHE A 152 -34.55 -17.55 4.50
CA PHE A 152 -33.61 -17.35 3.41
C PHE A 152 -32.82 -16.06 3.58
N ASP A 153 -31.49 -16.16 3.65
CA ASP A 153 -30.57 -15.02 3.65
C ASP A 153 -29.30 -15.34 2.86
N VAL A 154 -28.60 -14.28 2.43
CA VAL A 154 -27.26 -14.37 1.85
C VAL A 154 -26.29 -13.84 2.88
N ILE A 155 -25.51 -14.73 3.47
CA ILE A 155 -24.56 -14.37 4.53
C ILE A 155 -23.13 -14.60 4.08
N THR A 156 -22.22 -13.79 4.61
CA THR A 156 -20.79 -14.01 4.43
C THR A 156 -20.29 -14.86 5.59
N ASP A 157 -20.17 -16.18 5.39
CA ASP A 157 -20.00 -17.14 6.49
C ASP A 157 -18.55 -17.35 6.92
N ARG A 158 -17.58 -16.88 6.12
CA ARG A 158 -16.15 -17.06 6.41
C ARG A 158 -15.24 -16.11 5.66
N ILE A 159 -14.05 -15.93 6.23
CA ILE A 159 -12.87 -15.41 5.56
C ILE A 159 -11.95 -16.60 5.27
N LEU A 160 -11.55 -16.71 4.01
CA LEU A 160 -10.65 -17.72 3.49
C LEU A 160 -9.34 -17.05 3.03
N TYR A 161 -8.28 -17.84 2.90
CA TYR A 161 -7.12 -17.46 2.10
C TYR A 161 -6.74 -18.54 1.09
N SER A 162 -5.98 -18.11 0.09
CA SER A 162 -5.25 -18.95 -0.85
C SER A 162 -3.83 -18.40 -0.98
N VAL A 163 -2.83 -19.25 -1.12
CA VAL A 163 -1.43 -18.85 -1.27
C VAL A 163 -1.00 -19.02 -2.72
N VAL A 164 -0.48 -17.96 -3.31
CA VAL A 164 0.09 -17.92 -4.66
C VAL A 164 1.62 -17.92 -4.53
N ASP A 165 2.27 -18.86 -5.21
CA ASP A 165 3.72 -18.86 -5.39
C ASP A 165 4.07 -18.42 -6.80
N MET A 166 4.61 -17.21 -6.94
CA MET A 166 5.01 -16.62 -8.22
C MET A 166 6.33 -17.20 -8.76
N SER A 167 7.11 -17.92 -7.95
CA SER A 167 8.32 -18.62 -8.43
C SER A 167 7.99 -19.89 -9.21
N ALA A 168 6.77 -20.42 -9.03
CA ALA A 168 6.28 -21.61 -9.71
C ALA A 168 5.91 -21.36 -11.18
N ASN A 169 5.68 -22.45 -11.92
CA ASN A 169 5.21 -22.44 -13.31
C ASN A 169 6.01 -21.48 -14.22
N GLN A 170 7.34 -21.52 -14.13
CA GLN A 170 8.25 -20.70 -14.92
C GLN A 170 8.02 -19.18 -14.77
N GLY A 171 7.60 -18.74 -13.58
CA GLY A 171 7.34 -17.32 -13.27
C GLY A 171 5.90 -16.87 -13.55
N LEU A 172 5.04 -17.76 -14.08
CA LEU A 172 3.61 -17.47 -14.25
C LEU A 172 2.78 -17.71 -12.99
N GLY A 173 3.39 -18.33 -11.98
CA GLY A 173 2.79 -18.59 -10.68
C GLY A 173 1.86 -19.81 -10.63
N ARG A 174 1.62 -20.26 -9.41
CA ARG A 174 0.70 -21.36 -9.06
C ARG A 174 0.02 -21.06 -7.73
N VAL A 175 -1.27 -21.41 -7.61
CA VAL A 175 -1.95 -21.45 -6.31
C VAL A 175 -1.53 -22.73 -5.58
N VAL A 176 -0.76 -22.61 -4.51
CA VAL A 176 -0.19 -23.75 -3.76
C VAL A 176 -1.06 -24.19 -2.60
N GLU A 177 -1.82 -23.25 -2.00
CA GLU A 177 -2.88 -23.53 -1.03
C GLU A 177 -4.14 -22.78 -1.46
N LYS A 178 -5.31 -23.39 -1.32
CA LYS A 178 -6.56 -22.82 -1.86
C LYS A 178 -7.72 -23.02 -0.90
N ASN A 179 -8.49 -21.94 -0.68
CA ASN A 179 -9.72 -21.94 0.12
C ASN A 179 -9.51 -22.42 1.58
N VAL A 180 -8.38 -22.06 2.20
CA VAL A 180 -8.09 -22.38 3.60
C VAL A 180 -8.90 -21.46 4.51
N ALA A 181 -9.63 -22.02 5.46
CA ALA A 181 -10.43 -21.22 6.40
C ALA A 181 -9.54 -20.49 7.40
N LEU A 182 -9.64 -19.16 7.41
CA LEU A 182 -8.99 -18.30 8.40
C LEU A 182 -9.94 -17.96 9.55
N PHE A 183 -11.23 -17.80 9.23
CA PHE A 183 -12.27 -17.41 10.16
C PHE A 183 -13.63 -17.95 9.71
N GLU A 184 -14.37 -18.60 10.59
CA GLU A 184 -15.64 -19.28 10.28
C GLU A 184 -16.83 -18.71 11.07
N GLU A 185 -16.90 -17.38 11.16
CA GLU A 185 -18.08 -16.69 11.71
C GLU A 185 -18.60 -15.63 10.72
N PRO A 186 -19.90 -15.28 10.78
CA PRO A 186 -20.49 -14.28 9.92
C PRO A 186 -19.83 -12.90 10.02
N THR A 187 -19.51 -12.33 8.86
CA THR A 187 -18.94 -10.97 8.75
C THR A 187 -19.80 -10.07 7.88
N VAL A 188 -19.58 -8.76 7.97
CA VAL A 188 -20.22 -7.80 7.05
C VAL A 188 -19.88 -8.14 5.59
N GLY A 189 -20.71 -7.83 4.60
CA GLY A 189 -20.55 -8.26 3.20
C GLY A 189 -19.32 -7.72 2.44
N GLY A 190 -18.46 -6.91 3.07
CA GLY A 190 -17.30 -6.27 2.46
C GLY A 190 -16.25 -5.87 3.49
N GLN A 191 -15.63 -4.70 3.32
CA GLN A 191 -14.80 -4.02 4.32
C GLN A 191 -13.56 -4.80 4.79
N LEU A 192 -13.11 -5.80 4.03
CA LEU A 192 -11.86 -6.51 4.34
C LEU A 192 -10.70 -5.63 3.93
N THR A 193 -9.87 -5.25 4.89
CA THR A 193 -8.72 -4.38 4.65
C THR A 193 -7.56 -4.74 5.57
N ALA A 194 -6.39 -4.16 5.32
CA ALA A 194 -5.19 -4.40 6.07
C ALA A 194 -4.36 -3.13 6.26
N VAL A 195 -3.45 -3.18 7.23
CA VAL A 195 -2.43 -2.16 7.50
C VAL A 195 -1.17 -2.84 7.99
N LYS A 196 0.00 -2.26 7.70
CA LYS A 196 1.26 -2.77 8.23
C LYS A 196 1.28 -2.72 9.75
N HIS A 197 1.74 -3.80 10.36
CA HIS A 197 2.09 -3.85 11.78
C HIS A 197 3.15 -2.79 12.10
N ALA A 198 3.34 -2.46 13.38
CA ALA A 198 4.32 -1.47 13.82
C ALA A 198 5.78 -1.78 13.42
N ASN A 199 6.10 -3.02 13.04
CA ASN A 199 7.42 -3.39 12.52
C ASN A 199 7.62 -3.05 11.02
N GLY A 200 6.58 -2.62 10.31
CA GLY A 200 6.65 -2.26 8.89
C GLY A 200 6.72 -3.45 7.92
N GLU A 201 6.72 -4.68 8.43
CA GLU A 201 6.84 -5.90 7.63
C GLU A 201 5.55 -6.71 7.65
N ASP A 202 5.05 -7.03 8.84
CA ASP A 202 3.85 -7.84 9.02
C ASP A 202 2.58 -7.04 8.74
N TRP A 203 1.45 -7.74 8.63
CA TRP A 203 0.16 -7.14 8.33
C TRP A 203 -0.87 -7.46 9.40
N TRP A 204 -1.54 -6.42 9.88
CA TRP A 204 -2.86 -6.56 10.47
C TRP A 204 -3.91 -6.62 9.37
N ILE A 205 -4.79 -7.61 9.42
CA ILE A 205 -5.96 -7.73 8.55
C ILE A 205 -7.19 -7.63 9.45
N VAL A 206 -8.18 -6.85 9.04
CA VAL A 206 -9.33 -6.51 9.88
C VAL A 206 -10.62 -6.65 9.12
N ASN A 207 -11.64 -7.17 9.80
CA ASN A 207 -13.00 -7.10 9.30
C ASN A 207 -14.05 -7.07 10.42
N ALA A 208 -15.11 -6.31 10.21
CA ALA A 208 -16.23 -6.24 11.14
C ALA A 208 -17.12 -7.50 11.06
N LEU A 209 -17.67 -7.90 12.19
CA LEU A 209 -18.63 -9.02 12.27
C LEU A 209 -20.04 -8.57 11.87
N ASP A 210 -20.84 -9.50 11.34
CA ASP A 210 -22.21 -9.21 10.88
C ASP A 210 -23.07 -8.75 12.06
N GLN A 211 -23.71 -7.58 11.93
CA GLN A 211 -24.64 -7.03 12.91
C GLN A 211 -24.11 -6.94 14.36
N SER A 212 -22.80 -6.76 14.51
CA SER A 212 -22.09 -6.75 15.79
C SER A 212 -21.18 -5.51 15.93
N PRO A 213 -20.88 -5.05 17.17
CA PRO A 213 -19.84 -4.04 17.41
C PRO A 213 -18.43 -4.64 17.36
N GLU A 214 -18.29 -5.92 17.01
CA GLU A 214 -17.03 -6.66 17.04
C GLU A 214 -16.28 -6.60 15.71
N TYR A 215 -14.94 -6.68 15.82
CA TYR A 215 -13.98 -6.67 14.74
C TYR A 215 -13.02 -7.83 14.94
N ALA A 216 -12.90 -8.70 13.93
CA ALA A 216 -11.91 -9.76 13.92
C ALA A 216 -10.59 -9.26 13.35
N PHE A 217 -9.50 -9.56 14.07
CA PHE A 217 -8.13 -9.24 13.71
C PHE A 217 -7.35 -10.50 13.37
N PHE A 218 -6.57 -10.42 12.30
CA PHE A 218 -5.66 -11.46 11.85
C PHE A 218 -4.27 -10.86 11.67
N LEU A 219 -3.25 -11.67 11.93
CA LEU A 219 -1.86 -11.30 11.68
C LEU A 219 -1.33 -12.16 10.53
N LEU A 220 -0.74 -11.52 9.53
CA LEU A 220 0.08 -12.18 8.51
C LEU A 220 1.54 -11.78 8.75
N ASP A 221 2.36 -12.76 9.10
CA ASP A 221 3.80 -12.65 9.30
C ASP A 221 4.56 -13.63 8.40
N ASN A 222 5.87 -13.81 8.64
CA ASN A 222 6.71 -14.73 7.86
C ASN A 222 6.44 -16.23 8.10
N THR A 223 5.51 -16.57 8.99
CA THR A 223 5.03 -17.94 9.23
C THR A 223 3.67 -18.21 8.58
N GLY A 224 2.98 -17.15 8.11
CA GLY A 224 1.70 -17.21 7.43
C GLY A 224 0.62 -16.39 8.12
N ALA A 225 -0.63 -16.58 7.69
CA ALA A 225 -1.78 -15.87 8.24
C ALA A 225 -2.45 -16.66 9.38
N ALA A 226 -2.75 -15.98 10.49
CA ALA A 226 -3.46 -16.57 11.64
C ALA A 226 -4.45 -15.59 12.27
N PHE A 227 -5.51 -16.14 12.89
CA PHE A 227 -6.39 -15.38 13.78
C PHE A 227 -5.60 -14.85 14.98
N SER A 228 -5.81 -13.58 15.30
CA SER A 228 -5.20 -12.93 16.45
C SER A 228 -6.19 -12.80 17.60
N HIS A 229 -7.24 -11.99 17.43
CA HIS A 229 -8.23 -11.71 18.47
C HIS A 229 -9.49 -11.05 17.87
N ILE A 230 -10.51 -10.88 18.72
CA ILE A 230 -11.67 -10.03 18.46
C ILE A 230 -11.58 -8.83 19.40
N ASP A 231 -11.82 -7.64 18.86
CA ASP A 231 -12.02 -6.41 19.62
C ASP A 231 -13.47 -5.95 19.48
N SER A 232 -14.03 -5.32 20.52
CA SER A 232 -15.41 -4.82 20.52
C SER A 232 -15.41 -3.32 20.73
N MET A 233 -15.90 -2.58 19.73
CA MET A 233 -15.78 -1.12 19.71
C MET A 233 -17.00 -0.47 19.06
N GLY A 234 -17.61 0.49 19.76
CA GLY A 234 -18.70 1.30 19.22
C GLY A 234 -20.05 0.60 19.18
N LEU A 235 -20.79 0.79 18.08
CA LEU A 235 -22.16 0.34 17.91
C LEU A 235 -22.26 -0.92 17.03
N PRO A 236 -23.27 -1.79 17.25
CA PRO A 236 -23.55 -2.88 16.32
C PRO A 236 -23.88 -2.32 14.94
N ALA A 237 -23.32 -2.94 13.90
CA ALA A 237 -23.75 -2.65 12.54
C ALA A 237 -25.25 -2.97 12.39
N SER A 238 -26.01 -2.16 11.66
CA SER A 238 -27.39 -2.54 11.30
C SER A 238 -27.39 -3.64 10.25
N TYR A 239 -28.55 -4.24 9.98
CA TYR A 239 -28.73 -5.14 8.85
C TYR A 239 -28.25 -4.48 7.53
N SER A 240 -28.68 -3.25 7.27
CA SER A 240 -28.27 -2.49 6.07
C SER A 240 -26.78 -2.17 6.08
N GLY A 241 -26.23 -1.74 7.23
CA GLY A 241 -24.81 -1.42 7.37
C GLY A 241 -23.90 -2.62 7.18
N SER A 242 -24.38 -3.82 7.51
CA SER A 242 -23.64 -5.07 7.36
C SER A 242 -23.65 -5.63 5.94
N ARG A 243 -24.44 -5.10 5.00
CA ARG A 243 -24.53 -5.62 3.62
C ARG A 243 -23.69 -4.81 2.62
N GLY A 244 -22.93 -3.80 3.06
CA GLY A 244 -22.17 -2.96 2.16
C GLY A 244 -21.16 -2.04 2.84
N GLY A 245 -20.89 -0.91 2.18
CA GLY A 245 -19.90 0.06 2.64
C GLY A 245 -18.47 -0.21 2.19
N GLN A 246 -17.56 0.53 2.79
CA GLN A 246 -16.12 0.47 2.57
C GLN A 246 -15.40 0.70 3.89
N ALA A 247 -14.25 0.07 4.08
CA ALA A 247 -13.32 0.38 5.17
C ALA A 247 -11.95 0.75 4.64
N SER A 248 -11.22 1.57 5.40
CA SER A 248 -9.88 2.02 5.05
C SER A 248 -9.06 2.31 6.31
N PHE A 249 -7.75 2.22 6.19
CA PHE A 249 -6.81 2.76 7.17
C PHE A 249 -6.22 4.07 6.63
N SER A 250 -5.94 5.02 7.52
CA SER A 250 -5.16 6.19 7.12
C SER A 250 -3.76 5.76 6.64
N PRO A 251 -3.12 6.51 5.73
CA PRO A 251 -1.80 6.13 5.22
C PRO A 251 -0.73 5.88 6.27
N ASP A 252 -0.74 6.61 7.38
CA ASP A 252 0.15 6.40 8.53
C ASP A 252 -0.26 5.22 9.45
N GLY A 253 -1.46 4.69 9.22
CA GLY A 253 -2.09 3.59 9.95
C GLY A 253 -2.61 3.95 11.35
N ARG A 254 -2.74 5.25 11.67
CA ARG A 254 -3.28 5.72 12.96
C ARG A 254 -4.80 5.63 13.07
N TYR A 255 -5.52 5.71 11.95
CA TYR A 255 -6.98 5.68 11.94
C TYR A 255 -7.48 4.48 11.15
N TYR A 256 -8.56 3.89 11.64
CA TYR A 256 -9.41 2.97 10.92
C TYR A 256 -10.78 3.60 10.75
N ALA A 257 -11.29 3.62 9.54
CA ALA A 257 -12.64 4.09 9.26
C ALA A 257 -13.43 3.05 8.47
N ARG A 258 -14.72 2.95 8.78
CA ARG A 258 -15.70 2.26 7.93
C ARG A 258 -16.89 3.19 7.68
N TYR A 259 -17.36 3.21 6.44
CA TYR A 259 -18.56 3.92 6.04
C TYR A 259 -19.59 2.93 5.49
N SER A 260 -20.82 3.01 5.97
CA SER A 260 -21.94 2.17 5.54
C SER A 260 -23.29 2.90 5.73
N ALA A 261 -24.41 2.17 5.69
CA ALA A 261 -25.74 2.70 6.04
C ALA A 261 -25.86 3.20 7.48
N ASP A 262 -24.90 2.86 8.33
CA ASP A 262 -24.83 3.35 9.70
C ASP A 262 -24.11 4.71 9.81
N GLY A 263 -23.61 5.27 8.70
CA GLY A 263 -22.78 6.47 8.70
C GLY A 263 -21.29 6.13 8.75
N LEU A 264 -20.48 7.10 9.19
CA LEU A 264 -19.03 6.95 9.33
C LEU A 264 -18.69 6.53 10.75
N PHE A 265 -18.05 5.37 10.90
CA PHE A 265 -17.44 4.92 12.14
C PHE A 265 -15.94 5.13 12.01
N LEU A 266 -15.37 5.92 12.91
CA LEU A 266 -13.96 6.29 12.92
C LEU A 266 -13.36 5.88 14.26
N MET A 267 -12.21 5.22 14.23
CA MET A 267 -11.46 4.79 15.40
C MET A 267 -9.98 5.11 15.21
N GLU A 268 -9.27 5.30 16.31
CA GLU A 268 -7.81 5.22 16.34
C GLU A 268 -7.39 3.75 16.37
N PHE A 269 -6.21 3.46 15.81
CA PHE A 269 -5.65 2.12 15.75
C PHE A 269 -4.20 2.10 16.24
N ASP A 270 -3.93 1.23 17.23
CA ASP A 270 -2.58 0.93 17.68
C ASP A 270 -2.00 -0.20 16.82
N ARG A 271 -1.10 0.15 15.89
CA ARG A 271 -0.42 -0.80 14.99
C ARG A 271 0.48 -1.80 15.72
N GLN A 272 0.89 -1.52 16.95
CA GLN A 272 1.74 -2.42 17.73
C GLN A 272 0.91 -3.45 18.51
N ALA A 273 -0.22 -3.01 19.08
CA ALA A 273 -1.12 -3.90 19.81
C ALA A 273 -2.15 -4.59 18.91
N GLY A 274 -2.44 -4.03 17.73
CA GLY A 274 -3.55 -4.46 16.90
C GLY A 274 -4.92 -4.06 17.48
N ALA A 275 -5.00 -2.96 18.23
CA ALA A 275 -6.19 -2.61 19.03
C ALA A 275 -6.88 -1.32 18.55
N LEU A 276 -8.21 -1.29 18.62
CA LEU A 276 -9.00 -0.10 18.31
C LEU A 276 -9.24 0.75 19.55
N SER A 277 -9.39 2.06 19.36
CA SER A 277 -9.77 2.97 20.44
C SER A 277 -10.46 4.22 19.90
N ALA A 278 -10.87 5.12 20.81
CA ALA A 278 -11.41 6.45 20.47
C ALA A 278 -12.55 6.43 19.44
N PHE A 279 -13.52 5.53 19.61
CA PHE A 279 -14.67 5.41 18.72
C PHE A 279 -15.46 6.71 18.58
N GLN A 280 -15.68 7.11 17.33
CA GLN A 280 -16.58 8.19 16.94
C GLN A 280 -17.56 7.69 15.89
N HIS A 281 -18.83 8.01 16.09
CA HIS A 281 -19.90 7.81 15.12
C HIS A 281 -20.31 9.16 14.56
N ILE A 282 -20.11 9.35 13.26
CA ILE A 282 -20.50 10.55 12.52
C ILE A 282 -21.69 10.18 11.62
N PRO A 283 -22.91 10.63 11.94
CA PRO A 283 -24.07 10.39 11.10
C PRO A 283 -23.90 11.05 9.73
N ILE A 284 -24.08 10.27 8.67
CA ILE A 284 -24.07 10.76 7.29
C ILE A 284 -25.50 10.63 6.75
N PRO A 285 -26.14 11.73 6.30
CA PRO A 285 -27.51 11.69 5.80
C PRO A 285 -27.57 11.08 4.39
N ASP A 286 -27.28 9.78 4.27
CA ASP A 286 -27.38 9.02 3.03
C ASP A 286 -28.37 7.87 3.17
N VAL A 287 -29.50 7.99 2.47
CA VAL A 287 -30.56 6.97 2.48
C VAL A 287 -30.25 5.73 1.62
N HIS A 288 -29.26 5.80 0.73
CA HIS A 288 -28.86 4.69 -0.13
C HIS A 288 -27.60 3.99 0.36
N ALA A 289 -26.70 4.74 1.00
CA ALA A 289 -25.53 4.26 1.73
C ALA A 289 -24.63 3.29 0.98
N ARG A 290 -24.41 3.58 -0.30
CA ARG A 290 -23.61 2.70 -1.17
C ARG A 290 -22.14 3.11 -1.25
N GLY A 291 -21.76 4.32 -0.86
CA GLY A 291 -20.47 4.92 -1.18
C GLY A 291 -19.26 4.41 -0.38
N GLY A 292 -18.31 5.30 -0.11
CA GLY A 292 -16.95 4.94 0.25
C GLY A 292 -16.29 5.84 1.29
N VAL A 293 -15.10 5.43 1.70
CA VAL A 293 -14.24 6.18 2.63
C VAL A 293 -12.78 6.10 2.21
N ALA A 294 -12.08 7.22 2.27
CA ALA A 294 -10.63 7.30 2.06
C ALA A 294 -10.02 8.42 2.90
N PHE A 295 -8.73 8.32 3.17
CA PHE A 295 -7.98 9.34 3.89
C PHE A 295 -7.09 10.14 2.94
N SER A 296 -6.77 11.37 3.31
CA SER A 296 -5.75 12.15 2.61
C SER A 296 -4.36 11.50 2.75
N PRO A 297 -3.43 11.71 1.80
CA PRO A 297 -2.04 11.29 1.93
C PRO A 297 -1.37 11.71 3.25
N SER A 298 -1.72 12.88 3.79
CA SER A 298 -1.19 13.37 5.07
C SER A 298 -1.81 12.70 6.29
N SER A 299 -2.87 11.89 6.12
CA SER A 299 -3.66 11.30 7.20
C SER A 299 -4.35 12.32 8.12
N GLU A 300 -4.53 13.55 7.65
CA GLU A 300 -5.16 14.62 8.43
C GLU A 300 -6.62 14.83 8.05
N LEU A 301 -7.04 14.38 6.86
CA LEU A 301 -8.42 14.52 6.38
C LEU A 301 -9.01 13.15 6.06
N CYS A 302 -10.30 12.99 6.36
CA CYS A 302 -11.10 11.83 5.98
C CYS A 302 -12.20 12.26 5.00
N TYR A 303 -12.36 11.51 3.92
CA TYR A 303 -13.39 11.73 2.90
C TYR A 303 -14.42 10.62 2.95
N VAL A 304 -15.69 11.01 2.90
CA VAL A 304 -16.82 10.10 2.74
C VAL A 304 -17.53 10.46 1.44
N SER A 305 -17.60 9.53 0.50
CA SER A 305 -18.54 9.60 -0.61
C SER A 305 -19.84 8.97 -0.16
N ALA A 306 -20.86 9.80 0.04
CA ALA A 306 -22.25 9.34 0.08
C ALA A 306 -22.77 9.19 -1.36
N PHE A 307 -24.03 8.78 -1.53
CA PHE A 307 -24.64 8.61 -2.84
C PHE A 307 -24.50 9.87 -3.72
N ASP A 308 -24.97 11.03 -3.29
CA ASP A 308 -25.01 12.25 -4.10
C ASP A 308 -24.04 13.35 -3.64
N THR A 309 -23.23 13.09 -2.63
CA THR A 309 -22.31 14.07 -2.05
C THR A 309 -20.98 13.46 -1.65
N ILE A 310 -19.92 14.27 -1.68
CA ILE A 310 -18.65 13.96 -1.00
C ILE A 310 -18.48 14.95 0.14
N MET A 311 -18.25 14.41 1.34
CA MET A 311 -17.96 15.14 2.55
C MET A 311 -16.50 14.95 2.95
N GLN A 312 -15.90 15.98 3.54
CA GLN A 312 -14.53 15.99 4.05
C GLN A 312 -14.57 16.38 5.54
N PHE A 313 -13.82 15.65 6.36
CA PHE A 313 -13.69 15.86 7.80
C PHE A 313 -12.22 16.10 8.16
N ASP A 314 -11.98 17.03 9.08
CA ASP A 314 -10.66 17.35 9.63
C ASP A 314 -10.40 16.52 10.89
N LEU A 315 -9.47 15.57 10.79
CA LEU A 315 -9.13 14.66 11.88
C LEU A 315 -8.31 15.32 12.98
N MET A 316 -7.79 16.52 12.72
CA MET A 316 -7.07 17.33 13.70
C MET A 316 -7.99 18.31 14.44
N ALA A 317 -9.27 18.38 14.06
CA ALA A 317 -10.24 19.22 14.72
C ALA A 317 -10.60 18.66 16.11
N PRO A 318 -10.82 19.51 17.13
CA PRO A 318 -11.31 19.06 18.44
C PRO A 318 -12.68 18.36 18.38
N ASP A 319 -13.49 18.73 17.40
CA ASP A 319 -14.78 18.13 17.08
C ASP A 319 -14.77 17.77 15.59
N ILE A 320 -14.51 16.49 15.31
CA ILE A 320 -14.37 15.98 13.95
C ILE A 320 -15.71 16.04 13.21
N GLU A 321 -16.82 15.69 13.86
CA GLU A 321 -18.16 15.74 13.27
C GLU A 321 -18.51 17.17 12.82
N ALA A 322 -18.32 18.16 13.70
CA ALA A 322 -18.61 19.56 13.40
C ALA A 322 -17.69 20.16 12.33
N SER A 323 -16.54 19.54 12.05
CA SER A 323 -15.62 19.97 11.00
C SER A 323 -16.07 19.59 9.58
N GLY A 324 -17.10 18.75 9.46
CA GLY A 324 -17.58 18.20 8.20
C GLY A 324 -18.01 19.27 7.20
N VAL A 325 -17.43 19.22 6.00
CA VAL A 325 -17.78 20.11 4.89
C VAL A 325 -18.12 19.31 3.64
N VAL A 326 -19.19 19.70 2.95
CA VAL A 326 -19.52 19.16 1.63
C VAL A 326 -18.56 19.75 0.61
N VAL A 327 -17.78 18.91 -0.07
CA VAL A 327 -16.79 19.31 -1.07
C VAL A 327 -17.25 19.03 -2.50
N ALA A 328 -18.26 18.18 -2.68
CA ALA A 328 -18.93 17.99 -3.96
C ALA A 328 -20.39 17.56 -3.79
N VAL A 329 -21.23 17.97 -4.74
CA VAL A 329 -22.61 17.51 -4.90
C VAL A 329 -22.75 17.00 -6.34
N TYR A 330 -23.37 15.85 -6.53
CA TYR A 330 -23.63 15.26 -7.84
C TYR A 330 -24.35 16.28 -8.73
N ASP A 331 -23.82 16.49 -9.93
CA ASP A 331 -24.25 17.57 -10.82
C ASP A 331 -25.48 17.22 -11.69
N GLY A 332 -26.05 16.04 -11.51
CA GLY A 332 -27.22 15.58 -12.27
C GLY A 332 -26.89 15.00 -13.65
N PHE A 333 -25.61 14.87 -14.02
CA PHE A 333 -25.23 14.31 -15.32
C PHE A 333 -25.63 12.84 -15.44
N LEU A 334 -26.25 12.51 -16.57
CA LEU A 334 -26.59 11.15 -16.93
C LEU A 334 -25.78 10.72 -18.15
N ASP A 335 -25.11 9.57 -18.06
CA ASP A 335 -24.77 8.77 -19.24
C ASP A 335 -26.00 7.89 -19.56
N ASN A 336 -25.84 6.56 -19.59
CA ASN A 336 -26.96 5.63 -19.54
C ASN A 336 -27.58 5.55 -18.13
N TYR A 337 -26.82 5.96 -17.11
CA TYR A 337 -27.18 5.92 -15.70
C TYR A 337 -26.68 7.20 -15.01
N ALA A 338 -27.19 7.46 -13.80
CA ALA A 338 -26.65 8.50 -12.94
C ALA A 338 -25.21 8.17 -12.54
N ILE A 339 -24.33 9.16 -12.67
CA ILE A 339 -22.93 9.06 -12.28
C ILE A 339 -22.71 9.71 -10.92
N THR A 340 -23.27 9.04 -9.93
CA THR A 340 -23.14 9.35 -8.51
C THR A 340 -21.79 8.89 -7.96
N PHE A 341 -21.48 9.21 -6.71
CA PHE A 341 -20.21 8.84 -6.10
C PHE A 341 -20.20 7.40 -5.57
N GLY A 342 -19.06 6.74 -5.70
CA GLY A 342 -18.85 5.34 -5.34
C GLY A 342 -17.80 5.14 -4.26
N ASN A 343 -17.09 4.00 -4.28
CA ASN A 343 -15.93 3.76 -3.42
C ASN A 343 -14.82 4.78 -3.70
N LEU A 344 -13.95 4.98 -2.72
CA LEU A 344 -12.78 5.85 -2.83
C LEU A 344 -11.52 5.01 -2.70
N GLN A 345 -10.54 5.22 -3.57
CA GLN A 345 -9.21 4.60 -3.45
C GLN A 345 -8.13 5.66 -3.64
N LEU A 346 -7.20 5.73 -2.69
CA LEU A 346 -6.00 6.56 -2.82
C LEU A 346 -5.05 5.91 -3.82
N GLY A 347 -4.65 6.67 -4.84
CA GLY A 347 -3.67 6.27 -5.85
C GLY A 347 -2.23 6.57 -5.44
N PRO A 348 -1.24 5.87 -6.03
CA PRO A 348 0.18 6.18 -5.86
C PRO A 348 0.56 7.62 -6.26
N ASP A 349 -0.22 8.25 -7.13
CA ASP A 349 -0.05 9.64 -7.56
C ASP A 349 -0.64 10.68 -6.58
N CYS A 350 -1.01 10.25 -5.37
CA CYS A 350 -1.53 11.10 -4.31
C CYS A 350 -2.92 11.70 -4.57
N LYS A 351 -3.67 11.15 -5.54
CA LYS A 351 -5.07 11.52 -5.80
C LYS A 351 -6.02 10.45 -5.26
N ILE A 352 -7.24 10.85 -4.93
CA ILE A 352 -8.29 9.89 -4.58
C ILE A 352 -9.19 9.72 -5.80
N TYR A 353 -9.37 8.47 -6.23
CA TYR A 353 -10.24 8.10 -7.34
C TYR A 353 -11.56 7.57 -6.77
N SER A 354 -12.67 7.98 -7.39
CA SER A 354 -13.99 7.44 -7.07
C SER A 354 -14.62 6.78 -8.29
N ASN A 355 -15.09 5.55 -8.12
CA ASN A 355 -15.91 4.90 -9.13
C ASN A 355 -17.37 5.38 -9.03
N VAL A 356 -18.18 4.80 -9.90
CA VAL A 356 -19.61 5.01 -9.95
C VAL A 356 -20.27 3.64 -9.77
N PHE A 357 -21.40 3.57 -9.04
CA PHE A 357 -22.20 2.35 -8.96
C PHE A 357 -23.09 2.13 -10.19
N ALA A 358 -22.49 2.28 -11.37
CA ALA A 358 -23.12 2.06 -12.65
C ALA A 358 -22.04 1.71 -13.68
N THR A 359 -22.45 1.12 -14.81
CA THR A 359 -21.53 0.77 -15.88
C THR A 359 -21.24 1.97 -16.79
N VAL A 360 -20.18 2.71 -16.49
CA VAL A 360 -19.84 3.99 -17.14
C VAL A 360 -18.34 4.10 -17.42
N PRO A 361 -17.91 4.89 -18.42
CA PRO A 361 -16.49 5.03 -18.75
C PRO A 361 -15.84 6.21 -17.99
N TYR A 362 -16.14 6.38 -16.70
CA TYR A 362 -15.65 7.53 -15.92
C TYR A 362 -15.25 7.15 -14.49
N LEU A 363 -14.20 7.80 -13.99
CA LEU A 363 -13.94 7.95 -12.55
C LEU A 363 -14.03 9.44 -12.18
N HIS A 364 -14.48 9.74 -10.97
CA HIS A 364 -14.29 11.05 -10.36
C HIS A 364 -12.91 11.11 -9.69
N VAL A 365 -12.34 12.30 -9.54
CA VAL A 365 -10.98 12.48 -9.00
C VAL A 365 -10.99 13.60 -7.97
N ILE A 366 -10.35 13.38 -6.83
CA ILE A 366 -9.98 14.43 -5.87
C ILE A 366 -8.50 14.72 -6.10
N HIS A 367 -8.18 15.88 -6.68
CA HIS A 367 -6.82 16.18 -7.16
C HIS A 367 -5.85 16.60 -6.07
N GLN A 368 -6.32 17.24 -5.01
CA GLN A 368 -5.48 17.75 -3.92
C GLN A 368 -6.01 17.27 -2.56
N PRO A 369 -5.93 15.97 -2.23
CA PRO A 369 -6.65 15.44 -1.07
C PRO A 369 -6.15 15.95 0.29
N ASN A 370 -4.99 16.60 0.37
CA ASN A 370 -4.53 17.25 1.60
C ASN A 370 -5.13 18.65 1.82
N GLU A 371 -5.77 19.23 0.80
CA GLU A 371 -6.28 20.61 0.87
C GLU A 371 -7.72 20.64 1.41
N ARG A 372 -8.06 21.67 2.19
CA ARG A 372 -9.36 21.75 2.90
C ARG A 372 -10.48 22.34 2.04
N GLY A 373 -11.70 21.85 2.24
CA GLY A 373 -12.88 22.32 1.54
C GLY A 373 -12.76 22.14 0.03
N THR A 374 -13.33 23.04 -0.75
CA THR A 374 -13.34 22.96 -2.22
C THR A 374 -11.95 23.07 -2.86
N THR A 375 -10.92 23.46 -2.10
CA THR A 375 -9.53 23.50 -2.59
C THR A 375 -8.96 22.09 -2.85
N CYS A 376 -9.56 21.03 -2.29
CA CYS A 376 -9.22 19.65 -2.64
C CYS A 376 -9.50 19.29 -4.11
N GLN A 377 -10.28 20.12 -4.81
CA GLN A 377 -10.58 19.98 -6.24
C GLN A 377 -11.18 18.61 -6.58
N VAL A 378 -12.37 18.34 -6.05
CA VAL A 378 -13.19 17.24 -6.55
C VAL A 378 -13.65 17.56 -7.98
N GLU A 379 -13.18 16.77 -8.94
CA GLU A 379 -13.58 16.82 -10.34
C GLU A 379 -14.48 15.63 -10.67
N GLN A 380 -15.74 15.90 -10.97
CA GLN A 380 -16.65 14.87 -11.44
C GLN A 380 -16.29 14.46 -12.87
N ARG A 381 -16.19 13.15 -13.13
CA ARG A 381 -15.71 12.59 -14.41
C ARG A 381 -14.29 13.06 -14.77
N GLY A 382 -13.45 13.35 -13.77
CA GLY A 382 -12.08 13.83 -13.98
C GLY A 382 -11.16 12.84 -14.71
N LEU A 383 -11.55 11.57 -14.82
CA LEU A 383 -10.90 10.59 -15.67
C LEU A 383 -11.91 9.92 -16.61
N GLN A 384 -11.72 10.12 -17.91
CA GLN A 384 -12.39 9.37 -18.96
C GLN A 384 -11.64 8.06 -19.22
N LEU A 385 -12.35 6.93 -19.14
CA LEU A 385 -11.82 5.62 -19.47
C LEU A 385 -12.06 5.29 -20.96
N PRO A 386 -11.19 4.48 -21.59
CA PRO A 386 -11.38 4.05 -22.98
C PRO A 386 -12.59 3.13 -23.13
N HIS A 387 -12.89 2.33 -22.11
CA HIS A 387 -14.00 1.38 -22.08
C HIS A 387 -14.87 1.59 -20.84
N ARG A 388 -16.04 0.95 -20.82
CA ARG A 388 -16.93 1.02 -19.66
C ARG A 388 -16.35 0.23 -18.50
N LEU A 389 -16.52 0.77 -17.31
CA LEU A 389 -16.20 0.12 -16.04
C LEU A 389 -17.48 -0.11 -15.26
N ALA A 390 -17.60 -1.26 -14.61
CA ALA A 390 -18.69 -1.53 -13.68
C ALA A 390 -18.52 -0.75 -12.36
N SER A 391 -19.10 -1.26 -11.29
CA SER A 391 -19.02 -0.73 -9.93
C SER A 391 -17.70 -1.06 -9.21
N THR A 392 -16.57 -1.11 -9.92
CA THR A 392 -15.34 -1.74 -9.44
C THR A 392 -14.21 -0.74 -9.22
N LEU A 393 -13.55 -0.84 -8.07
CA LEU A 393 -12.24 -0.26 -7.79
C LEU A 393 -11.43 -1.34 -7.06
N PRO A 394 -10.21 -1.69 -7.51
CA PRO A 394 -9.36 -2.58 -6.75
C PRO A 394 -9.04 -1.94 -5.39
N HIS A 395 -8.96 -2.78 -4.36
CA HIS A 395 -8.64 -2.34 -3.01
C HIS A 395 -7.16 -2.57 -2.72
N PHE A 396 -6.46 -1.50 -2.36
CA PHE A 396 -5.05 -1.54 -2.00
C PHE A 396 -4.80 -0.90 -0.63
N PRO A 397 -4.22 -1.63 0.34
CA PRO A 397 -3.67 -1.03 1.54
C PRO A 397 -2.36 -0.27 1.22
N ASN A 398 -1.85 0.50 2.18
CA ASN A 398 -0.56 1.17 2.00
C ASN A 398 0.61 0.17 2.12
N TYR A 399 1.08 -0.35 0.98
CA TYR A 399 2.24 -1.25 0.92
C TYR A 399 3.55 -0.59 1.39
N ARG A 400 3.65 0.73 1.27
CA ARG A 400 4.85 1.55 1.58
C ARG A 400 4.96 1.95 3.04
N LEU A 401 4.05 1.49 3.91
CA LEU A 401 4.01 1.88 5.31
C LEU A 401 5.13 1.19 6.12
N GLY A 402 6.19 1.94 6.42
CA GLY A 402 7.34 1.45 7.20
C GLY A 402 7.08 1.24 8.70
N PRO A 403 8.12 0.83 9.46
CA PRO A 403 8.03 0.66 10.91
C PRO A 403 7.68 1.95 11.63
N LEU A 404 7.06 1.82 12.81
CA LEU A 404 6.91 2.94 13.73
C LEU A 404 8.29 3.28 14.33
N ILE A 405 8.73 4.50 14.09
CA ILE A 405 9.94 5.06 14.69
C ILE A 405 9.49 6.08 15.75
N PRO A 406 9.85 5.88 17.04
CA PRO A 406 9.41 6.79 18.10
C PRO A 406 9.77 8.25 17.83
N GLY A 407 8.75 9.11 17.75
CA GLY A 407 8.90 10.54 17.50
C GLY A 407 8.97 10.95 16.03
N GLU A 408 8.82 10.01 15.09
CA GLU A 408 8.78 10.28 13.66
C GLU A 408 7.41 9.88 13.08
N ALA A 409 6.83 10.78 12.27
CA ALA A 409 5.64 10.44 11.50
C ALA A 409 6.06 9.56 10.31
N PRO A 410 5.30 8.49 9.98
CA PRO A 410 5.57 7.73 8.77
C PRO A 410 5.54 8.64 7.53
N PRO A 411 6.41 8.41 6.54
CA PRO A 411 6.38 9.19 5.31
C PRO A 411 5.02 9.00 4.61
N PRO A 412 4.51 10.03 3.89
CA PRO A 412 3.31 9.90 3.10
C PRO A 412 3.44 8.76 2.07
N PRO A 413 2.34 8.11 1.69
CA PRO A 413 2.36 6.92 0.83
C PRO A 413 2.79 7.21 -0.61
N CYS A 414 2.92 8.48 -0.99
CA CYS A 414 3.22 8.91 -2.35
C CYS A 414 4.65 9.43 -2.51
N GLU A 415 5.45 9.47 -1.45
CA GLU A 415 6.87 9.74 -1.57
C GLU A 415 7.60 8.42 -1.85
N THR A 416 8.53 8.45 -2.80
CA THR A 416 9.41 7.30 -3.05
C THR A 416 10.23 7.07 -1.78
N VAL A 417 9.85 6.07 -0.99
CA VAL A 417 10.63 5.65 0.16
C VAL A 417 11.90 5.03 -0.39
N VAL A 418 12.98 5.81 -0.45
CA VAL A 418 14.31 5.28 -0.74
C VAL A 418 14.73 4.49 0.50
N SER A 419 14.38 3.21 0.52
CA SER A 419 14.95 2.24 1.43
C SER A 419 16.44 2.15 1.09
N THR A 420 17.30 2.82 1.88
CA THR A 420 18.72 2.46 1.86
C THR A 420 18.80 1.02 2.34
N PRO A 421 19.29 0.05 1.54
CA PRO A 421 19.43 -1.31 2.02
C PRO A 421 20.22 -1.24 3.32
N THR A 422 19.64 -1.80 4.38
CA THR A 422 20.33 -2.03 5.64
C THR A 422 21.54 -2.88 5.31
N VAL A 423 22.69 -2.21 5.17
CA VAL A 423 23.98 -2.89 5.12
C VAL A 423 24.00 -3.73 6.39
N PRO A 424 24.08 -5.07 6.30
CA PRO A 424 24.23 -5.89 7.49
C PRO A 424 25.38 -5.27 8.28
N PRO A 425 25.28 -5.10 9.60
CA PRO A 425 26.42 -4.64 10.37
C PRO A 425 27.49 -5.72 10.25
N GLN A 426 28.33 -5.61 9.21
CA GLN A 426 29.57 -6.35 9.13
C GLN A 426 30.34 -5.91 10.36
N ALA A 427 30.66 -6.89 11.20
CA ALA A 427 31.48 -6.73 12.38
C ALA A 427 32.90 -6.32 11.96
N GLY A 428 33.06 -5.09 11.48
CA GLY A 428 34.32 -4.39 11.36
C GLY A 428 34.59 -3.64 12.66
N ALA A 429 35.83 -3.67 13.13
CA ALA A 429 36.27 -2.98 14.34
C ALA A 429 35.74 -1.54 14.39
N GLY A 430 34.90 -1.23 15.39
CA GLY A 430 34.37 0.11 15.59
C GLY A 430 35.49 1.14 15.81
N PHE A 431 35.26 2.40 15.45
CA PHE A 431 36.17 3.50 15.78
C PHE A 431 35.44 4.63 16.50
N SER A 432 36.16 5.50 17.22
CA SER A 432 35.63 6.70 17.87
C SER A 432 36.25 7.96 17.27
N LEU A 433 35.57 9.10 17.43
CA LEU A 433 36.06 10.42 17.00
C LEU A 433 36.14 11.34 18.21
N TYR A 434 37.31 11.85 18.54
CA TYR A 434 37.45 12.82 19.63
C TYR A 434 38.63 13.80 19.40
N PRO A 435 38.49 15.07 19.80
CA PRO A 435 37.26 15.70 20.27
C PRO A 435 36.22 15.87 19.14
N ASN A 436 34.94 15.70 19.49
CA ASN A 436 33.81 15.98 18.61
C ASN A 436 32.71 16.67 19.45
N PRO A 437 32.45 17.98 19.28
CA PRO A 437 32.93 18.84 18.19
C PRO A 437 34.44 19.12 18.17
N ALA A 438 35.02 19.26 16.97
CA ALA A 438 36.44 19.53 16.74
C ALA A 438 36.68 21.04 16.49
N SER A 439 37.72 21.60 17.11
CA SER A 439 38.12 23.01 16.94
C SER A 439 39.27 23.22 15.96
N GLY A 440 39.83 22.15 15.38
CA GLY A 440 40.92 22.21 14.40
C GLY A 440 41.71 20.90 14.24
N LEU A 441 41.53 19.97 15.16
CA LEU A 441 42.11 18.62 15.12
C LEU A 441 41.09 17.64 15.70
N THR A 442 40.99 16.45 15.11
CA THR A 442 40.24 15.31 15.68
C THR A 442 41.02 14.03 15.49
N THR A 443 40.89 13.11 16.43
CA THR A 443 41.46 11.77 16.39
C THR A 443 40.40 10.78 15.96
N VAL A 444 40.77 9.88 15.05
CA VAL A 444 40.06 8.63 14.76
C VAL A 444 40.76 7.54 15.55
N GLU A 445 40.11 6.97 16.56
CA GLU A 445 40.68 5.89 17.39
C GLU A 445 39.97 4.59 17.08
N PHE A 446 40.71 3.54 16.73
CA PHE A 446 40.17 2.23 16.40
C PHE A 446 40.03 1.39 17.67
N SER A 447 38.92 0.67 17.83
CA SER A 447 38.66 -0.16 19.02
C SER A 447 39.62 -1.35 19.13
N THR A 448 40.19 -1.78 18.00
CA THR A 448 41.31 -2.72 17.92
C THR A 448 42.34 -2.20 16.90
N PRO A 449 43.63 -2.56 17.05
CA PRO A 449 44.64 -2.22 16.05
C PRO A 449 44.22 -2.73 14.66
N LEU A 450 44.42 -1.91 13.63
CA LEU A 450 44.03 -2.28 12.26
C LEU A 450 44.78 -3.54 11.79
N SER A 451 44.03 -4.51 11.26
CA SER A 451 44.58 -5.74 10.66
C SER A 451 45.25 -5.52 9.30
N GLY A 452 45.09 -4.33 8.70
CA GLY A 452 45.67 -3.94 7.41
C GLY A 452 45.63 -2.41 7.24
N ARG A 453 46.02 -1.91 6.06
CA ARG A 453 45.91 -0.47 5.76
C ARG A 453 44.44 -0.04 5.70
N ALA A 454 44.14 1.17 6.17
CA ALA A 454 42.82 1.77 6.06
C ALA A 454 42.89 3.19 5.53
N ASN A 455 41.89 3.61 4.76
CA ASN A 455 41.69 4.99 4.34
C ASN A 455 40.62 5.62 5.22
N VAL A 456 40.97 6.74 5.84
CA VAL A 456 40.08 7.59 6.63
C VAL A 456 39.76 8.82 5.79
N THR A 457 38.48 9.04 5.47
CA THR A 457 38.05 10.15 4.61
C THR A 457 36.89 10.90 5.25
N LEU A 458 36.98 12.24 5.29
CA LEU A 458 35.87 13.12 5.66
C LEU A 458 35.11 13.53 4.41
N TYR A 459 33.79 13.44 4.46
CA TYR A 459 32.86 13.89 3.42
C TYR A 459 32.05 15.09 3.90
N SER A 460 31.76 16.02 2.99
CA SER A 460 30.75 17.06 3.21
C SER A 460 29.32 16.48 3.17
N LEU A 461 28.32 17.30 3.51
CA LEU A 461 26.90 16.94 3.37
C LEU A 461 26.48 16.64 1.92
N GLN A 462 27.23 17.13 0.94
CA GLN A 462 27.02 16.84 -0.49
C GLN A 462 27.85 15.63 -0.96
N SER A 463 28.32 14.79 -0.03
CA SER A 463 29.11 13.58 -0.29
C SER A 463 30.43 13.82 -1.05
N GLN A 464 30.99 15.03 -0.95
CA GLN A 464 32.31 15.35 -1.53
C GLN A 464 33.42 15.05 -0.53
N PRO A 465 34.50 14.33 -0.90
CA PRO A 465 35.63 14.10 -0.01
C PRO A 465 36.39 15.42 0.21
N VAL A 466 36.46 15.86 1.47
CA VAL A 466 37.09 17.13 1.87
C VAL A 466 38.44 16.94 2.55
N LEU A 467 38.71 15.76 3.11
CA LEU A 467 39.97 15.40 3.74
C LEU A 467 40.16 13.89 3.68
N GLN A 468 41.38 13.43 3.37
CA GLN A 468 41.70 12.01 3.29
C GLN A 468 43.07 11.73 3.89
N GLN A 469 43.17 10.65 4.66
CA GLN A 469 44.42 10.16 5.24
C GLN A 469 44.45 8.64 5.28
N THR A 470 45.65 8.08 5.20
CA THR A 470 45.85 6.62 5.26
C THR A 470 46.43 6.22 6.61
N ALA A 471 45.80 5.22 7.23
CA ALA A 471 46.28 4.52 8.41
C ALA A 471 47.09 3.30 8.00
N GLY A 472 48.25 3.10 8.64
CA GLY A 472 49.05 1.89 8.47
C GLY A 472 48.45 0.68 9.16
N GLU A 473 48.89 -0.51 8.77
CA GLU A 473 48.63 -1.75 9.51
C GLU A 473 49.16 -1.63 10.95
N GLY A 474 48.38 -2.10 11.93
CA GLY A 474 48.67 -1.98 13.35
C GLY A 474 48.38 -0.60 13.96
N ALA A 475 47.91 0.38 13.19
CA ALA A 475 47.55 1.69 13.74
C ALA A 475 46.37 1.57 14.71
N GLN A 476 46.50 2.24 15.86
CA GLN A 476 45.44 2.35 16.87
C GLN A 476 44.69 3.68 16.76
N HIS A 477 45.31 4.70 16.16
CA HIS A 477 44.66 5.99 15.91
C HIS A 477 45.24 6.70 14.69
N VAL A 478 44.48 7.66 14.14
CA VAL A 478 44.87 8.60 13.08
C VAL A 478 44.41 10.00 13.44
N LEU A 479 45.26 11.00 13.21
CA LEU A 479 44.97 12.41 13.50
C LEU A 479 44.55 13.15 12.24
N LEU A 480 43.31 13.67 12.22
CA LEU A 480 42.77 14.48 11.14
C LEU A 480 42.88 15.97 11.49
N GLU A 481 43.67 16.71 10.71
CA GLU A 481 43.78 18.16 10.80
C GLU A 481 42.58 18.83 10.12
N THR A 482 41.64 19.34 10.91
CA THR A 482 40.38 19.92 10.41
C THR A 482 40.36 21.44 10.43
N ALA A 483 41.48 22.10 10.77
CA ALA A 483 41.59 23.55 10.88
C ALA A 483 41.27 24.30 9.58
N ALA A 484 41.53 23.69 8.42
CA ALA A 484 41.24 24.27 7.10
C ALA A 484 39.79 24.06 6.64
N LEU A 485 38.98 23.26 7.36
CA LEU A 485 37.59 22.99 7.01
C LEU A 485 36.66 24.06 7.58
N PRO A 486 35.67 24.55 6.81
CA PRO A 486 34.62 25.42 7.34
C PRO A 486 33.86 24.77 8.51
N GLY A 487 33.34 25.57 9.44
CA GLY A 487 32.44 25.10 10.49
C GLY A 487 31.21 24.42 9.88
N GLY A 488 30.82 23.25 10.39
CA GLY A 488 29.76 22.44 9.79
C GLY A 488 29.78 20.96 10.19
N THR A 489 28.86 20.20 9.61
CA THR A 489 28.77 18.74 9.81
C THR A 489 29.47 18.00 8.66
N TYR A 490 30.28 17.01 9.03
CA TYR A 490 31.00 16.13 8.11
C TYR A 490 30.77 14.66 8.49
N PHE A 491 30.97 13.76 7.53
CA PHE A 491 30.92 12.31 7.78
C PHE A 491 32.31 11.70 7.60
N CYS A 492 32.86 11.13 8.67
CA CYS A 492 34.10 10.39 8.64
C CYS A 492 33.82 8.94 8.28
N ARG A 493 34.37 8.49 7.14
CA ARG A 493 34.31 7.10 6.69
C ARG A 493 35.69 6.46 6.80
N VAL A 494 35.74 5.27 7.38
CA VAL A 494 36.94 4.42 7.41
C VAL A 494 36.71 3.24 6.47
N THR A 495 37.69 2.97 5.60
CA THR A 495 37.66 1.88 4.63
C THR A 495 38.94 1.07 4.76
N GLY A 496 38.83 -0.14 5.30
CA GLY A 496 39.93 -1.10 5.38
C GLY A 496 40.11 -1.89 4.08
N VAL A 497 41.08 -2.81 4.09
CA VAL A 497 41.32 -3.75 2.97
C VAL A 497 40.14 -4.69 2.70
N ASP A 498 39.33 -4.99 3.71
CA ASP A 498 38.17 -5.89 3.61
C ASP A 498 36.85 -5.16 3.26
N GLY A 499 36.88 -3.83 3.06
CA GLY A 499 35.71 -3.01 2.77
C GLY A 499 35.51 -1.83 3.75
N ILE A 500 34.30 -1.27 3.77
CA ILE A 500 33.96 -0.15 4.66
C ILE A 500 33.86 -0.66 6.10
N THR A 501 34.69 -0.11 6.99
CA THR A 501 34.73 -0.49 8.42
C THR A 501 33.82 0.36 9.29
N GLY A 502 33.36 1.53 8.82
CA GLY A 502 32.30 2.30 9.48
C GLY A 502 32.20 3.76 9.04
N VAL A 503 31.13 4.44 9.47
CA VAL A 503 30.92 5.88 9.26
C VAL A 503 30.49 6.54 10.57
N LYS A 504 31.06 7.70 10.90
CA LYS A 504 30.67 8.52 12.06
C LYS A 504 30.56 10.00 11.72
N LYS A 505 29.58 10.67 12.33
CA LYS A 505 29.37 12.12 12.23
C LYS A 505 30.46 12.88 13.00
N LEU A 506 31.05 13.87 12.35
CA LEU A 506 31.98 14.85 12.94
C LEU A 506 31.37 16.25 12.84
N VAL A 507 31.39 17.00 13.94
CA VAL A 507 30.99 18.41 13.98
C VAL A 507 32.26 19.26 14.07
N LYS A 508 32.49 20.15 13.10
CA LYS A 508 33.56 21.17 13.15
C LYS A 508 32.95 22.48 13.66
N LEU A 509 33.53 23.01 14.74
CA LEU A 509 33.17 24.33 15.28
C LEU A 509 33.71 25.47 14.41
#